data_AF-A0AA88YB25-F1
#
_entry.id   AF-A0AA88YB25-F1
#
_cell.length_a   1.000
_cell.length_b   1.000
_cell.length_c   1.000
_cell.angle_alpha   90.00
_cell.angle_beta   90.00
_cell.angle_gamma   90.00
#
_symmetry.space_group_name_H-M   'P 1'
#
loop_
_entity.id
_entity.type
_entity.pdbx_description
1 polymer ?
#
loop_
_entity_poly.entity_id
_entity_poly.type
_entity_poly.pdbx_seq_one_letter_code
_entity_poly.pdbx_strand_id
1 'polypeptide(L)'
;MMVSQRPRRTREVTGPTPHSVAIKARPPNVRPPEYLILERRKKEDMLDNYRKNTQYMEFNDLKNEWERSTDRKIKLNTVKRRVDGLMQVNQFTLEERRQRLREMLQAEEAAYLYEMESIEETTLERQAKMRDRARYLKDKREDERLKFVQEKYDQQFRNQCEELRSTLSKRQQDEVCVERLEQLRIKEEMQREKKQEDAMYAHLWEQDMLAKAAREEKDAAAAHERNQEVLGVLRKQMAALEEQKEEARRLKEEEAQLLREQNALRRLEEQRAYEEKLRNQQETRDMLDLSLKIKMKKKAKAEQEQLAFDLKILEQLLEESRNEAMEQLQRKRELREEDKRYRAYLKQLMEEERVKERDLERLVNEEVEKMWQKRLHQWQLERQARKKLLEDVLVVRAQQIRDRLQRNEVRQREAEKERIELIDTIERNRALEEQQAYKMWEKNATYQRDLEGQIEYNRKLRELERHREEEEFLLGMQAEKEYQLRLKDCLDNSEYDKLHPMRRAAQNRAQVQ
;
A
#
# COMPACT_ATOMS: atom_id res chain seq x y z
N MET A 1 128.28 151.05 46.43
CA MET A 1 128.04 152.49 46.65
C MET A 1 127.98 153.19 45.32
N MET A 2 127.12 154.23 45.27
CA MET A 2 127.35 155.47 44.55
C MET A 2 128.84 155.67 44.21
N VAL A 3 129.06 155.98 42.92
CA VAL A 3 129.86 157.12 42.48
C VAL A 3 131.38 156.98 42.65
N SER A 4 132.15 157.17 41.58
CA SER A 4 133.28 158.11 41.64
C SER A 4 133.83 158.52 40.29
N GLN A 5 134.34 159.75 40.34
CA GLN A 5 134.50 160.75 39.30
C GLN A 5 135.98 160.95 38.88
N ARG A 6 136.13 161.49 37.64
CA ARG A 6 137.23 162.30 37.04
C ARG A 6 138.53 161.53 36.68
N PRO A 7 139.46 162.05 35.83
CA PRO A 7 139.60 163.38 35.20
C PRO A 7 140.01 163.40 33.69
N ARG A 8 140.24 164.61 33.13
CA ARG A 8 140.34 165.04 31.71
C ARG A 8 141.75 164.94 31.07
N ARG A 9 141.86 164.90 29.73
CA ARG A 9 143.13 164.82 28.96
C ARG A 9 143.22 165.88 27.84
N THR A 10 144.08 166.88 28.00
CA THR A 10 144.62 167.80 26.95
C THR A 10 145.98 167.24 26.42
N ARG A 11 146.61 167.78 25.35
CA ARG A 11 147.88 167.29 24.77
C ARG A 11 148.81 168.46 24.34
N GLU A 12 149.61 169.02 25.24
CA GLU A 12 150.68 169.99 24.95
C GLU A 12 151.92 169.55 25.77
N VAL A 13 153.07 169.19 25.17
CA VAL A 13 154.33 168.87 25.88
C VAL A 13 155.54 169.45 25.13
N THR A 14 156.11 170.50 25.74
CA THR A 14 157.17 171.40 25.31
C THR A 14 158.54 170.79 25.11
N GLY A 15 159.27 171.42 24.21
CA GLY A 15 160.39 172.18 24.72
C GLY A 15 161.41 172.47 23.67
N PRO A 16 162.51 171.71 23.74
CA PRO A 16 163.51 172.23 24.66
C PRO A 16 164.31 173.48 24.18
N THR A 17 163.76 174.34 23.28
CA THR A 17 164.06 175.75 22.90
C THR A 17 162.81 176.62 23.09
N PRO A 18 162.92 177.90 22.80
CA PRO A 18 161.79 178.60 22.19
C PRO A 18 161.29 177.84 20.94
N HIS A 19 160.00 177.47 20.93
CA HIS A 19 159.11 176.99 19.84
C HIS A 19 158.69 175.55 19.84
N SER A 20 159.32 174.76 20.68
CA SER A 20 158.69 173.49 20.97
C SER A 20 157.78 173.72 22.19
N VAL A 21 156.50 173.99 21.95
CA VAL A 21 155.36 173.52 22.75
C VAL A 21 154.80 172.34 21.93
N ALA A 22 155.64 171.36 21.63
CA ALA A 22 155.30 170.21 20.79
C ALA A 22 154.10 169.39 21.37
N ILE A 23 153.45 168.44 20.66
CA ILE A 23 152.27 167.62 21.12
C ILE A 23 152.66 166.15 21.21
N LYS A 24 152.21 165.43 22.23
CA LYS A 24 152.42 163.99 22.27
C LYS A 24 151.36 163.18 21.52
N ALA A 25 151.84 162.27 20.64
CA ALA A 25 151.16 161.24 19.84
C ALA A 25 150.77 159.96 20.64
N ARG A 26 149.67 159.27 20.27
CA ARG A 26 149.08 158.09 20.96
C ARG A 26 149.98 156.83 20.79
N PRO A 27 150.30 156.07 21.85
CA PRO A 27 151.02 154.81 21.68
C PRO A 27 150.13 153.71 21.02
N PRO A 28 150.74 152.81 20.23
CA PRO A 28 150.06 151.74 19.51
C PRO A 28 149.60 150.60 20.44
N ASN A 29 148.44 150.02 20.12
CA ASN A 29 147.73 149.05 20.94
C ASN A 29 148.34 147.63 20.74
N VAL A 30 148.88 147.06 21.83
CA VAL A 30 149.79 145.88 21.83
C VAL A 30 149.07 144.53 21.91
N ARG A 31 147.73 144.51 22.01
CA ARG A 31 146.98 143.25 22.00
C ARG A 31 146.59 142.87 20.57
N PRO A 32 146.92 141.65 20.10
CA PRO A 32 146.52 141.17 18.78
C PRO A 32 145.00 141.13 18.71
N PRO A 33 144.41 141.53 17.58
CA PRO A 33 142.96 141.64 17.43
C PRO A 33 142.15 140.36 17.76
N GLU A 34 142.78 139.20 17.99
CA GLU A 34 142.13 137.89 18.17
C GLU A 34 142.03 137.31 19.62
N TYR A 35 142.58 137.97 20.67
CA TYR A 35 142.69 137.37 22.03
C TYR A 35 141.38 136.76 22.61
N LEU A 36 140.22 137.39 22.38
CA LEU A 36 138.92 136.95 22.92
C LEU A 36 138.43 135.60 22.34
N ILE A 37 138.85 135.24 21.13
CA ILE A 37 138.41 134.01 20.47
C ILE A 37 139.09 132.79 21.12
N LEU A 38 140.37 132.89 21.47
CA LEU A 38 141.15 131.78 22.05
C LEU A 38 140.64 131.34 23.42
N GLU A 39 140.17 132.26 24.26
CA GLU A 39 139.73 131.91 25.61
C GLU A 39 138.42 131.11 25.64
N ARG A 40 137.47 131.39 24.71
CA ARG A 40 136.22 130.61 24.59
C ARG A 40 136.48 129.16 24.20
N ARG A 41 137.36 128.92 23.22
CA ARG A 41 137.71 127.56 22.79
C ARG A 41 138.23 126.70 23.94
N LYS A 42 139.09 127.28 24.79
CA LYS A 42 139.66 126.56 25.93
C LYS A 42 138.62 126.08 26.95
N LYS A 43 137.48 126.78 27.08
CA LYS A 43 136.37 126.37 27.95
C LYS A 43 135.50 125.27 27.32
N GLU A 44 135.23 125.35 26.02
CA GLU A 44 134.43 124.33 25.32
C GLU A 44 135.11 122.95 25.36
N ASP A 45 136.43 122.89 25.15
CA ASP A 45 137.19 121.63 25.18
C ASP A 45 137.09 120.88 26.53
N MET A 46 137.08 121.61 27.65
CA MET A 46 136.99 120.99 28.98
C MET A 46 135.63 120.31 29.23
N LEU A 47 134.54 120.90 28.72
CA LEU A 47 133.19 120.34 28.89
C LEU A 47 132.98 119.07 28.07
N ASP A 48 133.51 119.02 26.85
CA ASP A 48 133.41 117.86 25.98
C ASP A 48 134.12 116.63 26.56
N ASN A 49 135.25 116.83 27.25
CA ASN A 49 135.96 115.72 27.90
C ASN A 49 135.16 115.08 29.04
N TYR A 50 134.44 115.86 29.84
CA TYR A 50 133.61 115.29 30.91
C TYR A 50 132.45 114.47 30.36
N ARG A 51 131.76 114.97 29.31
CA ARG A 51 130.66 114.23 28.67
C ARG A 51 131.10 112.86 28.14
N LYS A 52 132.29 112.77 27.54
CA LYS A 52 132.83 111.51 27.04
C LYS A 52 133.03 110.47 28.15
N ASN A 53 133.44 110.89 29.34
CA ASN A 53 133.75 109.96 30.42
C ASN A 53 132.48 109.36 31.05
N THR A 54 131.41 110.15 31.19
CA THR A 54 130.13 109.65 31.70
C THR A 54 129.52 108.62 30.75
N GLN A 55 129.57 108.88 29.44
CA GLN A 55 129.11 107.93 28.42
C GLN A 55 129.86 106.59 28.47
N TYR A 56 131.15 106.60 28.82
CA TYR A 56 131.94 105.36 28.94
C TYR A 56 131.51 104.49 30.14
N MET A 57 131.15 105.10 31.27
CA MET A 57 130.72 104.35 32.46
C MET A 57 129.37 103.66 32.25
N GLU A 58 128.37 104.38 31.72
CA GLU A 58 127.03 103.82 31.43
C GLU A 58 127.10 102.64 30.45
N PHE A 59 128.01 102.71 29.48
CA PHE A 59 128.23 101.62 28.53
C PHE A 59 128.69 100.32 29.21
N ASN A 60 129.52 100.40 30.25
CA ASN A 60 130.06 99.21 30.91
C ASN A 60 129.01 98.51 31.80
N ASP A 61 128.13 99.25 32.46
CA ASP A 61 127.06 98.63 33.28
C ASP A 61 126.04 97.88 32.42
N LEU A 62 125.66 98.47 31.26
CA LEU A 62 124.80 97.81 30.29
C LEU A 62 125.39 96.47 29.80
N LYS A 63 126.72 96.42 29.62
CA LYS A 63 127.41 95.20 29.20
C LYS A 63 127.27 94.08 30.24
N ASN A 64 127.41 94.37 31.53
CA ASN A 64 127.36 93.35 32.58
C ASN A 64 125.95 92.75 32.77
N GLU A 65 124.88 93.55 32.67
CA GLU A 65 123.52 93.04 32.76
C GLU A 65 123.18 92.13 31.57
N TRP A 66 123.69 92.47 30.38
CA TRP A 66 123.54 91.65 29.19
C TRP A 66 124.10 90.23 29.41
N GLU A 67 125.33 90.10 29.92
CA GLU A 67 125.99 88.80 30.17
C GLU A 67 125.19 87.89 31.13
N ARG A 68 124.62 88.44 32.21
CA ARG A 68 123.80 87.64 33.14
C ARG A 68 122.50 87.16 32.52
N SER A 69 121.86 88.00 31.71
CA SER A 69 120.59 87.68 31.05
C SER A 69 120.74 86.59 29.98
N THR A 70 121.87 86.60 29.27
CA THR A 70 122.18 85.63 28.21
C THR A 70 122.45 84.25 28.79
N ASP A 71 123.24 84.15 29.87
CA ASP A 71 123.53 82.86 30.52
C ASP A 71 122.27 82.13 31.01
N ARG A 72 121.32 82.85 31.61
CA ARG A 72 120.04 82.25 32.05
C ARG A 72 119.23 81.75 30.85
N LYS A 73 119.19 82.50 29.75
CA LYS A 73 118.52 82.08 28.51
C LYS A 73 119.17 80.85 27.89
N ILE A 74 120.49 80.74 27.92
CA ILE A 74 121.22 79.57 27.39
C ILE A 74 120.77 78.29 28.10
N LYS A 75 120.71 78.28 29.44
CA LYS A 75 120.31 77.10 30.21
C LYS A 75 118.87 76.64 29.92
N LEU A 76 117.92 77.57 29.88
CA LEU A 76 116.52 77.28 29.54
C LEU A 76 116.37 76.70 28.13
N ASN A 77 117.11 77.26 27.17
CA ASN A 77 117.09 76.78 25.79
C ASN A 77 117.64 75.35 25.67
N THR A 78 118.63 74.97 26.48
CA THR A 78 119.16 73.59 26.48
C THR A 78 118.10 72.58 26.94
N VAL A 79 117.32 72.90 27.97
CA VAL A 79 116.25 72.01 28.45
C VAL A 79 115.13 71.88 27.42
N LYS A 80 114.70 73.01 26.83
CA LYS A 80 113.66 73.01 25.78
C LYS A 80 114.07 72.11 24.60
N ARG A 81 115.29 72.26 24.10
CA ARG A 81 115.81 71.40 23.00
C ARG A 81 115.74 69.90 23.33
N ARG A 82 115.99 69.51 24.58
CA ARG A 82 115.95 68.09 24.98
C ARG A 82 114.52 67.53 25.01
N VAL A 83 113.55 68.32 25.47
CA VAL A 83 112.13 67.93 25.47
C VAL A 83 111.60 67.86 24.04
N ASP A 84 111.90 68.88 23.23
CA ASP A 84 111.52 68.92 21.82
C ASP A 84 112.06 67.70 21.06
N GLY A 85 113.30 67.28 21.35
CA GLY A 85 113.88 66.06 20.78
C GLY A 85 113.10 64.78 21.11
N LEU A 86 112.64 64.61 22.35
CA LEU A 86 111.83 63.43 22.72
C LEU A 86 110.44 63.46 22.08
N MET A 87 109.81 64.64 21.98
CA MET A 87 108.52 64.79 21.31
C MET A 87 108.62 64.47 19.82
N GLN A 88 109.70 64.88 19.15
CA GLN A 88 109.97 64.54 17.76
C GLN A 88 110.09 63.02 17.56
N VAL A 89 110.83 62.32 18.43
CA VAL A 89 110.96 60.86 18.36
C VAL A 89 109.59 60.18 18.45
N ASN A 90 108.75 60.57 19.42
CA ASN A 90 107.39 60.03 19.52
C ASN A 90 106.55 60.33 18.28
N GLN A 91 106.68 61.54 17.73
CA GLN A 91 105.96 61.91 16.51
C GLN A 91 106.37 61.04 15.31
N PHE A 92 107.67 60.76 15.14
CA PHE A 92 108.15 59.84 14.10
C PHE A 92 107.56 58.43 14.28
N THR A 93 107.53 57.88 15.50
CA THR A 93 106.95 56.54 15.73
C THR A 93 105.44 56.48 15.42
N LEU A 94 104.71 57.55 15.70
CA LEU A 94 103.29 57.68 15.38
C LEU A 94 103.06 57.79 13.86
N GLU A 95 103.90 58.56 13.17
CA GLU A 95 103.87 58.71 11.72
C GLU A 95 104.19 57.39 11.01
N GLU A 96 105.19 56.63 11.48
CA GLU A 96 105.47 55.29 10.97
C GLU A 96 104.26 54.35 11.10
N ARG A 97 103.60 54.35 12.26
CA ARG A 97 102.41 53.50 12.47
C ARG A 97 101.25 53.91 11.57
N ARG A 98 101.02 55.22 11.39
CA ARG A 98 100.01 55.75 10.46
C ARG A 98 100.33 55.38 9.01
N GLN A 99 101.62 55.40 8.64
CA GLN A 99 102.06 55.04 7.31
C GLN A 99 101.77 53.57 7.00
N ARG A 100 102.12 52.65 7.92
CA ARG A 100 101.79 51.22 7.78
C ARG A 100 100.29 50.97 7.64
N LEU A 101 99.46 51.70 8.40
CA LEU A 101 98.00 51.59 8.28
C LEU A 101 97.49 52.07 6.92
N ARG A 102 98.02 53.19 6.42
CA ARG A 102 97.66 53.69 5.08
C ARG A 102 98.01 52.69 3.98
N GLU A 103 99.19 52.08 4.07
CA GLU A 103 99.63 51.07 3.10
C GLU A 103 98.71 49.83 3.09
N MET A 104 98.29 49.34 4.26
CA MET A 104 97.34 48.23 4.34
C MET A 104 95.97 48.60 3.73
N LEU A 105 95.43 49.76 4.08
CA LEU A 105 94.14 50.21 3.54
C LEU A 105 94.19 50.43 2.02
N GLN A 106 95.29 51.00 1.51
CA GLN A 106 95.48 51.16 0.07
C GLN A 106 95.58 49.81 -0.66
N ALA A 107 96.23 48.81 -0.06
CA ALA A 107 96.30 47.47 -0.63
C ALA A 107 94.92 46.79 -0.68
N GLU A 108 94.11 46.95 0.37
CA GLU A 108 92.73 46.45 0.40
C GLU A 108 91.85 47.16 -0.63
N GLU A 109 91.90 48.49 -0.72
CA GLU A 109 91.18 49.27 -1.73
C GLU A 109 91.57 48.85 -3.15
N ALA A 110 92.86 48.70 -3.44
CA ALA A 110 93.33 48.24 -4.74
C ALA A 110 92.86 46.82 -5.09
N ALA A 111 92.84 45.91 -4.10
CA ALA A 111 92.33 44.56 -4.28
C ALA A 111 90.83 44.56 -4.63
N TYR A 112 90.02 45.33 -3.90
CA TYR A 112 88.58 45.44 -4.20
C TYR A 112 88.30 46.07 -5.57
N LEU A 113 89.06 47.09 -5.97
CA LEU A 113 88.94 47.68 -7.30
C LEU A 113 89.26 46.65 -8.39
N TYR A 114 90.32 45.87 -8.21
CA TYR A 114 90.67 44.79 -9.15
C TYR A 114 89.58 43.70 -9.21
N GLU A 115 89.04 43.28 -8.08
CA GLU A 115 87.94 42.30 -8.05
C GLU A 115 86.71 42.84 -8.79
N MET A 116 86.34 44.11 -8.55
CA MET A 116 85.20 44.73 -9.23
C MET A 116 85.41 44.80 -10.74
N GLU A 117 86.57 45.24 -11.21
CA GLU A 117 86.92 45.28 -12.64
C GLU A 117 86.94 43.87 -13.27
N SER A 118 87.35 42.85 -12.52
CA SER A 118 87.40 41.46 -12.99
C SER A 118 86.03 40.79 -13.09
N ILE A 119 85.08 41.20 -12.25
CA ILE A 119 83.72 40.66 -12.19
C ILE A 119 82.82 41.30 -13.27
N GLU A 120 83.15 42.52 -13.70
CA GLU A 120 82.42 43.17 -14.80
C GLU A 120 82.65 42.43 -16.11
N GLU A 121 81.61 41.71 -16.57
CA GLU A 121 81.63 41.04 -17.87
C GLU A 121 81.99 42.04 -18.97
N THR A 122 83.04 41.73 -19.71
CA THR A 122 83.42 42.58 -20.85
C THR A 122 82.31 42.58 -21.90
N THR A 123 82.21 43.67 -22.67
CA THR A 123 81.23 43.77 -23.75
C THR A 123 81.40 42.65 -24.78
N LEU A 124 82.62 42.13 -24.96
CA LEU A 124 82.94 40.98 -25.82
C LEU A 124 82.39 39.67 -25.27
N GLU A 125 82.52 39.40 -23.98
CA GLU A 125 81.95 38.20 -23.34
C GLU A 125 80.43 38.20 -23.40
N ARG A 126 79.80 39.36 -23.15
CA ARG A 126 78.35 39.50 -23.28
C ARG A 126 77.88 39.25 -24.72
N GLN A 127 78.63 39.75 -25.70
CA GLN A 127 78.36 39.49 -27.11
C GLN A 127 78.59 38.01 -27.46
N ALA A 128 79.60 37.34 -26.90
CA ALA A 128 79.83 35.91 -27.10
C ALA A 128 78.66 35.07 -26.54
N LYS A 129 78.23 35.33 -25.30
CA LYS A 129 77.04 34.69 -24.70
C LYS A 129 75.78 34.89 -25.54
N MET A 130 75.57 36.10 -26.08
CA MET A 130 74.44 36.36 -26.99
C MET A 130 74.56 35.57 -28.30
N ARG A 131 75.75 35.47 -28.89
CA ARG A 131 76.00 34.67 -30.09
C ARG A 131 75.78 33.18 -29.84
N ASP A 132 76.25 32.66 -28.72
CA ASP A 132 76.07 31.25 -28.35
C ASP A 132 74.61 30.92 -28.08
N ARG A 133 73.89 31.81 -27.39
CA ARG A 133 72.44 31.67 -27.20
C ARG A 133 71.68 31.73 -28.52
N ALA A 134 72.09 32.59 -29.45
CA ALA A 134 71.49 32.65 -30.79
C ALA A 134 71.78 31.39 -31.60
N ARG A 135 73.00 30.84 -31.52
CA ARG A 135 73.37 29.54 -32.13
C ARG A 135 72.53 28.42 -31.55
N TYR A 136 72.45 28.30 -30.23
CA TYR A 136 71.63 27.28 -29.56
C TYR A 136 70.15 27.35 -29.96
N LEU A 137 69.56 28.55 -30.02
CA LEU A 137 68.17 28.71 -30.45
C LEU A 137 67.96 28.35 -31.93
N LYS A 138 68.95 28.65 -32.78
CA LYS A 138 68.94 28.24 -34.18
C LYS A 138 69.02 26.72 -34.32
N ASP A 139 69.95 26.09 -33.60
CA ASP A 139 70.16 24.64 -33.61
C ASP A 139 68.91 23.92 -33.08
N LYS A 140 68.31 24.40 -31.97
CA LYS A 140 67.07 23.83 -31.43
C LYS A 140 65.90 23.92 -32.43
N ARG A 141 65.74 25.06 -33.12
CA ARG A 141 64.71 25.20 -34.17
C ARG A 141 64.97 24.26 -35.34
N GLU A 142 66.23 24.06 -35.70
CA GLU A 142 66.61 23.13 -36.77
C GLU A 142 66.33 21.68 -36.36
N ASP A 143 66.65 21.30 -35.13
CA ASP A 143 66.35 19.97 -34.59
C ASP A 143 64.84 19.69 -34.56
N GLU A 144 64.03 20.66 -34.11
CA GLU A 144 62.57 20.57 -34.14
C GLU A 144 62.05 20.41 -35.58
N ARG A 145 62.61 21.17 -36.53
CA ARG A 145 62.27 21.04 -37.95
C ARG A 145 62.64 19.66 -38.50
N LEU A 146 63.83 19.16 -38.18
CA LEU A 146 64.31 17.85 -38.63
C LEU A 146 63.45 16.71 -38.07
N LYS A 147 63.07 16.77 -36.79
CA LYS A 147 62.16 15.79 -36.17
C LYS A 147 60.80 15.78 -36.85
N PHE A 148 60.22 16.95 -37.08
CA PHE A 148 58.94 17.05 -37.79
C PHE A 148 59.04 16.49 -39.21
N VAL A 149 60.13 16.79 -39.92
CA VAL A 149 60.38 16.23 -41.26
C VAL A 149 60.51 14.71 -41.22
N GLN A 150 61.23 14.14 -40.24
CA GLN A 150 61.33 12.70 -40.04
C GLN A 150 59.96 12.05 -39.77
N GLU A 151 59.15 12.62 -38.89
CA GLU A 151 57.78 12.12 -38.64
C GLU A 151 56.92 12.12 -39.90
N LYS A 152 57.07 13.13 -40.76
CA LYS A 152 56.37 13.20 -42.04
C LYS A 152 56.88 12.17 -43.03
N TYR A 153 58.18 11.91 -43.08
CA TYR A 153 58.72 10.80 -43.87
C TYR A 153 58.22 9.44 -43.35
N ASP A 154 58.15 9.24 -42.04
CA ASP A 154 57.61 8.01 -41.45
C ASP A 154 56.11 7.85 -41.77
N GLN A 155 55.33 8.92 -41.72
CA GLN A 155 53.92 8.91 -42.12
C GLN A 155 53.77 8.56 -43.61
N GLN A 156 54.58 9.16 -44.49
CA GLN A 156 54.59 8.83 -45.90
C GLN A 156 54.98 7.36 -46.13
N PHE A 157 56.01 6.87 -45.44
CA PHE A 157 56.43 5.48 -45.51
C PHE A 157 55.31 4.53 -45.07
N ARG A 158 54.65 4.80 -43.94
CA ARG A 158 53.53 3.97 -43.47
C ARG A 158 52.36 3.94 -44.45
N ASN A 159 52.04 5.08 -45.06
CA ASN A 159 50.93 5.17 -46.02
C ASN A 159 51.27 4.51 -47.37
N GLN A 160 52.50 4.67 -47.85
CA GLN A 160 52.92 4.18 -49.17
C GLN A 160 53.40 2.73 -49.15
N CYS A 161 53.90 2.22 -48.02
CA CYS A 161 54.41 0.86 -47.90
C CYS A 161 53.29 -0.19 -48.02
N GLU A 162 53.27 -0.91 -49.14
CA GLU A 162 52.27 -1.95 -49.43
C GLU A 162 52.41 -3.15 -48.47
N GLU A 163 53.63 -3.53 -48.11
CA GLU A 163 53.91 -4.63 -47.17
C GLU A 163 53.30 -4.35 -45.79
N LEU A 164 53.38 -3.10 -45.32
CA LEU A 164 52.75 -2.69 -44.08
C LEU A 164 51.23 -2.73 -44.17
N ARG A 165 50.64 -2.29 -45.29
CA ARG A 165 49.19 -2.39 -45.50
C ARG A 165 48.70 -3.84 -45.47
N SER A 166 49.42 -4.75 -46.13
CA SER A 166 49.06 -6.18 -46.15
C SER A 166 49.14 -6.84 -44.77
N THR A 167 50.17 -6.52 -43.97
CA THR A 167 50.37 -7.06 -42.62
C THR A 167 49.35 -6.50 -41.63
N LEU A 168 49.06 -5.20 -41.68
CA LEU A 168 48.00 -4.59 -40.87
C LEU A 168 46.62 -5.18 -41.20
N SER A 169 46.34 -5.42 -42.48
CA SER A 169 45.08 -6.07 -42.89
C SER A 169 44.94 -7.49 -42.33
N LYS A 170 46.01 -8.29 -42.35
CA LYS A 170 46.03 -9.63 -41.74
C LYS A 170 45.80 -9.57 -40.23
N ARG A 171 46.49 -8.65 -39.55
CA ARG A 171 46.30 -8.45 -38.10
C ARG A 171 44.86 -8.05 -37.78
N GLN A 172 44.26 -7.16 -38.56
CA GLN A 172 42.85 -6.79 -38.41
C GLN A 172 41.93 -7.99 -38.62
N GLN A 173 42.23 -8.86 -39.59
CA GLN A 173 41.48 -10.11 -39.80
C GLN A 173 41.59 -11.05 -38.60
N ASP A 174 42.79 -11.22 -38.04
CA ASP A 174 43.01 -12.04 -36.84
C ASP A 174 42.23 -11.50 -35.64
N GLU A 175 42.22 -10.18 -35.44
CA GLU A 175 41.44 -9.50 -34.39
C GLU A 175 39.93 -9.77 -34.57
N VAL A 176 39.40 -9.61 -35.78
CA VAL A 176 37.99 -9.92 -36.10
C VAL A 176 37.68 -11.40 -35.87
N CYS A 177 38.61 -12.31 -36.18
CA CYS A 177 38.44 -13.74 -35.92
C CYS A 177 38.35 -14.04 -34.42
N VAL A 178 39.18 -13.41 -33.59
CA VAL A 178 39.13 -13.54 -32.13
C VAL A 178 37.81 -13.01 -31.58
N GLU A 179 37.40 -11.81 -32.00
CA GLU A 179 36.12 -11.23 -31.58
C GLU A 179 34.93 -12.10 -31.97
N ARG A 180 34.96 -12.70 -33.17
CA ARG A 180 33.92 -13.62 -33.63
C ARG A 180 33.86 -14.90 -32.80
N LEU A 181 35.01 -15.44 -32.39
CA LEU A 181 35.03 -16.62 -31.50
C LEU A 181 34.40 -16.29 -30.14
N GLU A 182 34.68 -15.12 -29.58
CA GLU A 182 34.07 -14.68 -28.33
C GLU A 182 32.54 -14.48 -28.48
N GLN A 183 32.08 -13.90 -29.60
CA GLN A 183 30.64 -13.80 -29.89
C GLN A 183 29.96 -15.18 -29.97
N LEU A 184 30.61 -16.17 -30.59
CA LEU A 184 30.08 -17.53 -30.67
C LEU A 184 29.99 -18.16 -29.29
N ARG A 185 31.01 -17.97 -28.44
CA ARG A 185 31.00 -18.44 -27.06
C ARG A 185 29.86 -17.83 -26.24
N ILE A 186 29.67 -16.50 -26.32
CA ILE A 186 28.55 -15.81 -25.67
C ILE A 186 27.21 -16.35 -26.17
N LYS A 187 27.09 -16.60 -27.48
CA LYS A 187 25.87 -17.18 -28.07
C LYS A 187 25.59 -18.59 -27.56
N GLU A 188 26.61 -19.42 -27.37
CA GLU A 188 26.47 -20.76 -26.78
C GLU A 188 26.03 -20.69 -25.31
N GLU A 189 26.59 -19.77 -24.53
CA GLU A 189 26.18 -19.52 -23.13
C GLU A 189 24.71 -19.11 -23.07
N MET A 190 24.29 -18.13 -23.88
CA MET A 190 22.87 -17.74 -23.97
C MET A 190 21.95 -18.89 -24.42
N GLN A 191 22.40 -19.76 -25.31
CA GLN A 191 21.61 -20.93 -25.71
C GLN A 191 21.48 -21.96 -24.59
N ARG A 192 22.50 -22.11 -23.73
CA ARG A 192 22.42 -22.98 -22.54
C ARG A 192 21.45 -22.41 -21.53
N GLU A 193 21.50 -21.11 -21.27
CA GLU A 193 20.54 -20.43 -20.39
C GLU A 193 19.10 -20.59 -20.89
N LYS A 194 18.84 -20.31 -22.17
CA LYS A 194 17.52 -20.53 -22.78
C LYS A 194 17.02 -21.97 -22.64
N LYS A 195 17.89 -22.96 -22.85
CA LYS A 195 17.52 -24.37 -22.65
C LYS A 195 17.17 -24.69 -21.19
N GLN A 196 17.84 -24.06 -20.23
CA GLN A 196 17.54 -24.21 -18.80
C GLN A 196 16.20 -23.54 -18.45
N GLU A 197 15.96 -22.34 -18.99
CA GLU A 197 14.68 -21.64 -18.85
C GLU A 197 13.54 -22.46 -19.46
N ASP A 198 13.69 -22.94 -20.70
CA ASP A 198 12.70 -23.77 -21.38
C ASP A 198 12.41 -25.05 -20.59
N ALA A 199 13.43 -25.69 -20.03
CA ALA A 199 13.26 -26.87 -19.17
C ALA A 199 12.52 -26.54 -17.86
N MET A 200 12.82 -25.39 -17.25
CA MET A 200 12.12 -24.90 -16.06
C MET A 200 10.64 -24.64 -16.38
N TYR A 201 10.35 -23.97 -17.49
CA TYR A 201 8.98 -23.70 -17.94
C TYR A 201 8.22 -24.99 -18.29
N ALA A 202 8.87 -25.95 -18.95
CA ALA A 202 8.28 -27.25 -19.25
C ALA A 202 7.89 -28.00 -17.97
N HIS A 203 8.75 -27.99 -16.95
CA HIS A 203 8.46 -28.59 -15.65
C HIS A 203 7.31 -27.88 -14.93
N LEU A 204 7.28 -26.54 -14.93
CA LEU A 204 6.17 -25.76 -14.38
C LEU A 204 4.85 -26.06 -15.10
N TRP A 205 4.90 -26.22 -16.42
CA TRP A 205 3.72 -26.57 -17.21
C TRP A 205 3.24 -27.99 -16.92
N GLU A 206 4.15 -28.95 -16.78
CA GLU A 206 3.82 -30.32 -16.36
C GLU A 206 3.14 -30.32 -14.97
N GLN A 207 3.65 -29.55 -14.02
CA GLN A 207 3.03 -29.38 -12.71
C GLN A 207 1.62 -28.75 -12.79
N ASP A 208 1.42 -27.72 -13.61
CA ASP A 208 0.11 -27.10 -13.80
C ASP A 208 -0.88 -28.06 -14.48
N MET A 209 -0.42 -28.83 -15.46
CA MET A 209 -1.20 -29.89 -16.10
C MET A 209 -1.64 -30.95 -15.09
N LEU A 210 -0.72 -31.43 -14.25
CA LEU A 210 -1.05 -32.38 -13.18
C LEU A 210 -2.01 -31.77 -12.15
N ALA A 211 -1.83 -30.51 -11.78
CA ALA A 211 -2.71 -29.82 -10.84
C ALA A 211 -4.13 -29.57 -11.42
N LYS A 212 -4.24 -29.37 -12.74
CA LYS A 212 -5.53 -29.31 -13.44
C LYS A 212 -6.19 -30.68 -13.50
N ALA A 213 -5.45 -31.71 -13.89
CA ALA A 213 -5.95 -33.09 -13.90
C ALA A 213 -6.44 -33.52 -12.50
N ALA A 214 -5.68 -33.22 -11.44
CA ALA A 214 -6.08 -33.52 -10.06
C ALA A 214 -7.30 -32.71 -9.59
N ARG A 215 -7.49 -31.48 -10.11
CA ARG A 215 -8.71 -30.70 -9.87
C ARG A 215 -9.90 -31.31 -10.58
N GLU A 216 -9.76 -31.66 -11.85
CA GLU A 216 -10.81 -32.33 -12.63
C GLU A 216 -11.22 -33.65 -11.99
N GLU A 217 -10.27 -34.45 -11.49
CA GLU A 217 -10.56 -35.70 -10.78
C GLU A 217 -11.35 -35.46 -9.48
N LYS A 218 -10.97 -34.43 -8.70
CA LYS A 218 -11.71 -34.02 -7.49
C LYS A 218 -13.10 -33.51 -7.81
N ASP A 219 -13.24 -32.68 -8.84
CA ASP A 219 -14.53 -32.13 -9.27
C ASP A 219 -15.45 -33.24 -9.81
N ALA A 220 -14.88 -34.21 -10.55
CA ALA A 220 -15.58 -35.40 -11.01
C ALA A 220 -16.03 -36.29 -9.84
N ALA A 221 -15.17 -36.51 -8.84
CA ALA A 221 -15.52 -37.24 -7.63
C ALA A 221 -16.63 -36.53 -6.84
N ALA A 222 -16.51 -35.22 -6.62
CA ALA A 222 -17.54 -34.43 -5.93
C ALA A 222 -18.85 -34.35 -6.73
N ALA A 223 -18.80 -34.32 -8.06
CA ALA A 223 -19.98 -34.45 -8.90
C ALA A 223 -20.63 -35.84 -8.76
N HIS A 224 -19.81 -36.89 -8.72
CA HIS A 224 -20.29 -38.26 -8.51
C HIS A 224 -20.94 -38.42 -7.13
N GLU A 225 -20.34 -37.89 -6.06
CA GLU A 225 -20.91 -37.87 -4.71
C GLU A 225 -22.24 -37.12 -4.67
N ARG A 226 -22.31 -35.90 -5.23
CA ARG A 226 -23.58 -35.15 -5.33
C ARG A 226 -24.64 -35.92 -6.10
N ASN A 227 -24.27 -36.58 -7.20
CA ASN A 227 -25.20 -37.42 -7.95
C ASN A 227 -25.69 -38.61 -7.12
N GLN A 228 -24.82 -39.24 -6.32
CA GLN A 228 -25.22 -40.30 -5.40
C GLN A 228 -26.15 -39.80 -4.30
N GLU A 229 -25.89 -38.62 -3.73
CA GLU A 229 -26.77 -37.99 -2.74
C GLU A 229 -28.15 -37.70 -3.32
N VAL A 230 -28.20 -37.10 -4.52
CA VAL A 230 -29.46 -36.83 -5.25
C VAL A 230 -30.20 -38.14 -5.53
N LEU A 231 -29.52 -39.18 -6.00
CA LEU A 231 -30.12 -40.51 -6.19
C LEU A 231 -30.64 -41.10 -4.86
N GLY A 232 -29.92 -40.88 -3.76
CA GLY A 232 -30.33 -41.29 -2.42
C GLY A 232 -31.62 -40.59 -1.97
N VAL A 233 -31.73 -39.29 -2.20
CA VAL A 233 -32.94 -38.50 -1.92
C VAL A 233 -34.10 -38.94 -2.83
N LEU A 234 -33.86 -39.12 -4.12
CA LEU A 234 -34.86 -39.60 -5.08
C LEU A 234 -35.41 -40.99 -4.69
N ARG A 235 -34.54 -41.92 -4.27
CA ARG A 235 -34.98 -43.24 -3.78
C ARG A 235 -35.88 -43.12 -2.54
N LYS A 236 -35.56 -42.22 -1.60
CA LYS A 236 -36.41 -41.95 -0.44
C LYS A 236 -37.76 -41.36 -0.84
N GLN A 237 -37.77 -40.42 -1.80
CA GLN A 237 -39.00 -39.83 -2.31
C GLN A 237 -39.88 -40.85 -3.05
N MET A 238 -39.26 -41.75 -3.85
CA MET A 238 -39.97 -42.84 -4.51
C MET A 238 -40.59 -43.80 -3.48
N ALA A 239 -39.82 -44.21 -2.46
CA ALA A 239 -40.33 -45.07 -1.39
C ALA A 239 -41.48 -44.41 -0.60
N ALA A 240 -41.35 -43.12 -0.25
CA ALA A 240 -42.42 -42.39 0.41
C ALA A 240 -43.69 -42.28 -0.45
N LEU A 241 -43.54 -42.09 -1.76
CA LEU A 241 -44.66 -42.03 -2.70
C LEU A 241 -45.31 -43.42 -2.89
N GLU A 242 -44.53 -44.49 -2.87
CA GLU A 242 -45.03 -45.86 -2.86
C GLU A 242 -45.80 -46.16 -1.57
N GLU A 243 -45.27 -45.77 -0.40
CA GLU A 243 -45.93 -45.91 0.90
C GLU A 243 -47.27 -45.15 0.93
N GLN A 244 -47.31 -43.89 0.48
CA GLN A 244 -48.55 -43.12 0.35
C GLN A 244 -49.57 -43.79 -0.59
N LYS A 245 -49.13 -44.42 -1.68
CA LYS A 245 -50.01 -45.17 -2.58
C LYS A 245 -50.58 -46.42 -1.92
N GLU A 246 -49.76 -47.14 -1.15
CA GLU A 246 -50.21 -48.31 -0.39
C GLU A 246 -51.20 -47.92 0.71
N GLU A 247 -50.94 -46.85 1.45
CA GLU A 247 -51.85 -46.31 2.45
C GLU A 247 -53.19 -45.88 1.84
N ALA A 248 -53.16 -45.18 0.69
CA ALA A 248 -54.37 -44.83 -0.03
C ALA A 248 -55.16 -46.06 -0.51
N ARG A 249 -54.48 -47.16 -0.88
CA ARG A 249 -55.15 -48.43 -1.20
C ARG A 249 -55.77 -49.07 0.05
N ARG A 250 -55.03 -49.12 1.17
CA ARG A 250 -55.54 -49.64 2.44
C ARG A 250 -56.76 -48.88 2.93
N LEU A 251 -56.73 -47.55 2.91
CA LEU A 251 -57.88 -46.73 3.31
C LEU A 251 -59.13 -47.02 2.45
N LYS A 252 -58.96 -47.20 1.13
CA LYS A 252 -60.06 -47.59 0.22
C LYS A 252 -60.58 -49.00 0.48
N GLU A 253 -59.70 -49.95 0.77
CA GLU A 253 -60.09 -51.32 1.12
C GLU A 253 -60.84 -51.37 2.46
N GLU A 254 -60.37 -50.62 3.46
CA GLU A 254 -61.04 -50.45 4.76
C GLU A 254 -62.43 -49.83 4.60
N GLU A 255 -62.55 -48.76 3.80
CA GLU A 255 -63.84 -48.14 3.48
C GLU A 255 -64.80 -49.14 2.81
N ALA A 256 -64.31 -49.88 1.81
CA ALA A 256 -65.11 -50.91 1.12
C ALA A 256 -65.56 -52.03 2.08
N GLN A 257 -64.70 -52.45 3.02
CA GLN A 257 -65.07 -53.43 4.05
C GLN A 257 -66.13 -52.90 5.00
N LEU A 258 -65.97 -51.66 5.50
CA LEU A 258 -66.94 -51.02 6.39
C LEU A 258 -68.31 -50.82 5.72
N LEU A 259 -68.33 -50.46 4.44
CA LEU A 259 -69.56 -50.37 3.65
C LEU A 259 -70.23 -51.74 3.46
N ARG A 260 -69.46 -52.81 3.26
CA ARG A 260 -69.99 -54.19 3.23
C ARG A 260 -70.59 -54.59 4.57
N GLU A 261 -69.93 -54.28 5.69
CA GLU A 261 -70.46 -54.54 7.03
C GLU A 261 -71.75 -53.75 7.30
N GLN A 262 -71.80 -52.47 6.92
CA GLN A 262 -72.99 -51.64 7.04
C GLN A 262 -74.18 -52.20 6.23
N ASN A 263 -73.91 -52.62 4.99
CA ASN A 263 -74.93 -53.24 4.13
C ASN A 263 -75.40 -54.60 4.67
N ALA A 264 -74.49 -55.40 5.24
CA ALA A 264 -74.85 -56.66 5.87
C ALA A 264 -75.73 -56.45 7.12
N LEU A 265 -75.44 -55.45 7.94
CA LEU A 265 -76.28 -55.07 9.09
C LEU A 265 -77.66 -54.60 8.64
N ARG A 266 -77.74 -53.73 7.62
CA ARG A 266 -79.03 -53.30 7.04
C ARG A 266 -79.84 -54.48 6.51
N ARG A 267 -79.21 -55.43 5.82
CA ARG A 267 -79.88 -56.67 5.35
C ARG A 267 -80.41 -57.50 6.51
N LEU A 268 -79.65 -57.63 7.59
CA LEU A 268 -80.11 -58.35 8.79
C LEU A 268 -81.28 -57.63 9.49
N GLU A 269 -81.26 -56.31 9.55
CA GLU A 269 -82.37 -55.49 10.06
C GLU A 269 -83.62 -55.64 9.17
N GLU A 270 -83.47 -55.59 7.85
CA GLU A 270 -84.56 -55.78 6.88
C GLU A 270 -85.15 -57.19 6.92
N GLN A 271 -84.31 -58.22 7.00
CA GLN A 271 -84.74 -59.62 7.15
C GLN A 271 -85.53 -59.81 8.45
N ARG A 272 -85.05 -59.25 9.57
CA ARG A 272 -85.78 -59.32 10.85
C ARG A 272 -87.10 -58.55 10.80
N ALA A 273 -87.13 -57.37 10.20
CA ALA A 273 -88.35 -56.60 10.02
C ALA A 273 -89.37 -57.35 9.13
N TYR A 274 -88.89 -58.09 8.12
CA TYR A 274 -89.72 -58.95 7.29
C TYR A 274 -90.26 -60.16 8.07
N GLU A 275 -89.42 -60.84 8.85
CA GLU A 275 -89.83 -61.95 9.72
C GLU A 275 -90.84 -61.52 10.78
N GLU A 276 -90.65 -60.37 11.42
CA GLU A 276 -91.61 -59.81 12.38
C GLU A 276 -92.93 -59.43 11.70
N LYS A 277 -92.91 -58.87 10.49
CA LYS A 277 -94.13 -58.63 9.71
C LYS A 277 -94.88 -59.92 9.38
N LEU A 278 -94.18 -60.97 8.94
CA LEU A 278 -94.78 -62.26 8.62
C LEU A 278 -95.39 -62.92 9.87
N ARG A 279 -94.67 -62.87 11.00
CA ARG A 279 -95.19 -63.36 12.29
C ARG A 279 -96.44 -62.60 12.73
N ASN A 280 -96.43 -61.27 12.66
CA ASN A 280 -97.61 -60.48 12.99
C ASN A 280 -98.80 -60.81 12.07
N GLN A 281 -98.56 -61.04 10.77
CA GLN A 281 -99.61 -61.49 9.85
C GLN A 281 -100.16 -62.87 10.23
N GLN A 282 -99.30 -63.83 10.60
CA GLN A 282 -99.72 -65.14 11.09
C GLN A 282 -100.53 -65.02 12.40
N GLU A 283 -100.05 -64.24 13.38
CA GLU A 283 -100.76 -64.00 14.64
C GLU A 283 -102.14 -63.37 14.40
N THR A 284 -102.25 -62.41 13.48
CA THR A 284 -103.57 -61.82 13.11
C THR A 284 -104.49 -62.83 12.43
N ARG A 285 -103.96 -63.71 11.57
CA ARG A 285 -104.73 -64.76 10.91
C ARG A 285 -105.23 -65.78 11.93
N ASP A 286 -104.38 -66.25 12.83
CA ASP A 286 -104.75 -67.21 13.87
C ASP A 286 -105.80 -66.64 14.83
N MET A 287 -105.69 -65.35 15.19
CA MET A 287 -106.70 -64.63 15.97
C MET A 287 -108.06 -64.57 15.26
N LEU A 288 -108.06 -64.27 13.96
CA LEU A 288 -109.28 -64.25 13.14
C LEU A 288 -109.89 -65.66 13.01
N ASP A 289 -109.08 -66.68 12.76
CA ASP A 289 -109.50 -68.08 12.67
C ASP A 289 -110.09 -68.58 14.01
N LEU A 290 -109.48 -68.21 15.14
CA LEU A 290 -110.03 -68.50 16.47
C LEU A 290 -111.38 -67.81 16.67
N SER A 291 -111.49 -66.53 16.27
CA SER A 291 -112.76 -65.78 16.36
C SER A 291 -113.86 -66.41 15.51
N LEU A 292 -113.53 -66.91 14.31
CA LEU A 292 -114.43 -67.63 13.43
C LEU A 292 -114.84 -68.98 14.02
N LYS A 293 -113.90 -69.76 14.56
CA LYS A 293 -114.19 -71.02 15.28
C LYS A 293 -115.11 -70.80 16.46
N ILE A 294 -114.91 -69.73 17.24
CA ILE A 294 -115.80 -69.37 18.36
C ILE A 294 -117.19 -69.01 17.85
N LYS A 295 -117.31 -68.23 16.77
CA LYS A 295 -118.61 -67.91 16.14
C LYS A 295 -119.32 -69.16 15.61
N MET A 296 -118.60 -70.08 14.96
CA MET A 296 -119.14 -71.36 14.48
C MET A 296 -119.62 -72.24 15.63
N LYS A 297 -118.85 -72.36 16.72
CA LYS A 297 -119.28 -73.08 17.93
C LYS A 297 -120.52 -72.47 18.56
N LYS A 298 -120.64 -71.13 18.59
CA LYS A 298 -121.85 -70.44 19.07
C LYS A 298 -123.07 -70.75 18.19
N LYS A 299 -122.92 -70.75 16.86
CA LYS A 299 -124.01 -71.15 15.94
C LYS A 299 -124.42 -72.61 16.12
N ALA A 300 -123.45 -73.53 16.20
CA ALA A 300 -123.74 -74.95 16.41
C ALA A 300 -124.44 -75.22 17.75
N LYS A 301 -124.07 -74.50 18.82
CA LYS A 301 -124.80 -74.56 20.10
C LYS A 301 -126.23 -74.05 19.98
N ALA A 302 -126.44 -72.93 19.27
CA ALA A 302 -127.79 -72.40 19.04
C ALA A 302 -128.68 -73.37 18.23
N GLU A 303 -128.13 -74.05 17.22
CA GLU A 303 -128.85 -75.09 16.45
C GLU A 303 -129.17 -76.32 17.31
N GLN A 304 -128.26 -76.75 18.20
CA GLN A 304 -128.51 -77.82 19.16
C GLN A 304 -129.59 -77.44 20.19
N GLU A 305 -129.62 -76.19 20.65
CA GLU A 305 -130.65 -75.68 21.56
C GLU A 305 -132.03 -75.62 20.89
N GLN A 306 -132.11 -75.30 19.59
CA GLN A 306 -133.35 -75.38 18.81
C GLN A 306 -133.87 -76.82 18.69
N LEU A 307 -133.01 -77.77 18.31
CA LEU A 307 -133.39 -79.19 18.22
C LEU A 307 -133.80 -79.79 19.59
N ALA A 308 -133.17 -79.36 20.68
CA ALA A 308 -133.54 -79.77 22.03
C ALA A 308 -134.88 -79.19 22.49
N PHE A 309 -135.27 -78.00 21.98
CA PHE A 309 -136.58 -77.42 22.21
C PHE A 309 -137.67 -78.18 21.44
N ASP A 310 -137.40 -78.58 20.19
CA ASP A 310 -138.32 -79.38 19.37
C ASP A 310 -138.55 -80.79 19.95
N LEU A 311 -137.52 -81.41 20.56
CA LEU A 311 -137.63 -82.68 21.27
C LEU A 311 -138.48 -82.59 22.54
N LYS A 312 -138.39 -81.48 23.29
CA LYS A 312 -139.21 -81.26 24.51
C LYS A 312 -140.70 -81.10 24.20
N ILE A 313 -141.05 -80.58 23.02
CA ILE A 313 -142.46 -80.48 22.58
C ILE A 313 -143.00 -81.87 22.19
N LEU A 314 -142.17 -82.77 21.66
CA LEU A 314 -142.54 -84.17 21.36
C LEU A 314 -142.68 -85.03 22.63
N GLU A 315 -141.85 -84.79 23.67
CA GLU A 315 -141.98 -85.46 24.98
C GLU A 315 -143.26 -85.03 25.72
N GLN A 316 -143.65 -83.75 25.64
CA GLN A 316 -144.90 -83.26 26.24
C GLN A 316 -146.17 -83.84 25.58
N LEU A 317 -146.12 -84.19 24.30
CA LEU A 317 -147.24 -84.86 23.60
C LEU A 317 -147.32 -86.37 23.88
N LEU A 318 -146.26 -86.98 24.44
CA LEU A 318 -146.22 -88.40 24.82
C LEU A 318 -146.62 -88.64 26.30
N GLU A 319 -146.40 -87.66 27.18
CA GLU A 319 -146.74 -87.73 28.61
C GLU A 319 -148.24 -87.51 28.91
N GLU A 320 -149.02 -86.92 27.98
CA GLU A 320 -150.48 -86.77 28.12
C GLU A 320 -151.28 -88.05 27.75
N SER A 321 -150.65 -89.08 27.18
CA SER A 321 -151.34 -90.33 26.77
C SER A 321 -151.17 -91.54 27.71
N ARG A 322 -150.50 -91.38 28.87
CA ARG A 322 -150.01 -92.54 29.64
C ARG A 322 -150.13 -92.51 31.16
N ASN A 323 -151.13 -91.85 31.76
CA ASN A 323 -151.39 -91.99 33.20
C ASN A 323 -152.87 -91.99 33.61
N GLU A 324 -153.63 -93.00 33.16
CA GLU A 324 -154.86 -93.51 33.81
C GLU A 324 -154.70 -95.01 34.18
N ALA A 325 -153.60 -95.37 34.86
CA ALA A 325 -153.48 -96.66 35.53
C ALA A 325 -152.84 -96.47 36.90
N MET A 326 -153.63 -95.84 37.77
CA MET A 326 -153.38 -95.65 39.18
C MET A 326 -153.18 -96.97 39.93
N GLU A 327 -152.33 -96.89 40.95
CA GLU A 327 -152.54 -97.49 42.26
C GLU A 327 -152.98 -98.97 42.33
N GLN A 328 -152.01 -99.86 42.51
CA GLN A 328 -151.95 -100.87 43.57
C GLN A 328 -150.46 -101.28 43.71
N LEU A 329 -149.81 -101.46 44.85
CA LEU A 329 -150.26 -101.52 46.22
C LEU A 329 -149.01 -101.27 47.09
N GLN A 330 -149.05 -100.18 47.83
CA GLN A 330 -148.12 -99.91 48.92
C GLN A 330 -148.35 -100.95 50.02
N ARG A 331 -147.34 -101.77 50.38
CA ARG A 331 -147.11 -102.36 51.74
C ARG A 331 -146.07 -103.51 51.78
N LYS A 332 -144.83 -103.24 51.35
CA LYS A 332 -143.61 -103.84 51.96
C LYS A 332 -142.50 -102.79 52.00
N ARG A 333 -142.84 -101.66 52.63
CA ARG A 333 -142.07 -100.41 52.72
C ARG A 333 -141.12 -100.34 53.93
N GLU A 334 -141.10 -101.30 54.84
CA GLU A 334 -140.44 -101.09 56.15
C GLU A 334 -139.03 -101.70 56.31
N LEU A 335 -138.52 -102.46 55.32
CA LEU A 335 -137.10 -102.89 55.29
C LEU A 335 -136.22 -102.03 54.34
N ARG A 336 -136.80 -101.06 53.63
CA ARG A 336 -136.08 -100.14 52.72
C ARG A 336 -135.76 -98.78 53.36
N GLU A 337 -136.24 -98.49 54.56
CA GLU A 337 -136.10 -97.16 55.17
C GLU A 337 -134.78 -96.96 55.93
N GLU A 338 -134.19 -98.02 56.50
CA GLU A 338 -132.86 -97.95 57.14
C GLU A 338 -131.73 -97.89 56.08
N ASP A 339 -131.87 -98.68 55.01
CA ASP A 339 -130.97 -98.70 53.85
C ASP A 339 -131.06 -97.42 52.98
N LYS A 340 -132.16 -96.67 53.08
CA LYS A 340 -132.32 -95.34 52.45
C LYS A 340 -131.71 -94.22 53.30
N ARG A 341 -131.80 -94.29 54.63
CA ARG A 341 -131.21 -93.27 55.53
C ARG A 341 -129.69 -93.31 55.50
N TYR A 342 -129.07 -94.49 55.51
CA TYR A 342 -127.62 -94.63 55.37
C TYR A 342 -127.10 -94.20 53.98
N ARG A 343 -127.82 -94.53 52.89
CA ARG A 343 -127.50 -94.05 51.53
C ARG A 343 -127.72 -92.55 51.34
N ALA A 344 -128.71 -91.95 52.02
CA ALA A 344 -128.95 -90.51 51.98
C ALA A 344 -127.86 -89.75 52.75
N TYR A 345 -127.44 -90.25 53.91
CA TYR A 345 -126.34 -89.70 54.69
C TYR A 345 -124.99 -89.79 53.95
N LEU A 346 -124.69 -90.94 53.32
CA LEU A 346 -123.50 -91.08 52.47
C LEU A 346 -123.54 -90.17 51.24
N LYS A 347 -124.72 -89.96 50.63
CA LYS A 347 -124.85 -89.01 49.51
C LYS A 347 -124.61 -87.57 49.93
N GLN A 348 -125.11 -87.16 51.10
CA GLN A 348 -124.87 -85.84 51.68
C GLN A 348 -123.38 -85.64 52.01
N LEU A 349 -122.72 -86.65 52.59
CA LEU A 349 -121.27 -86.61 52.86
C LEU A 349 -120.46 -86.50 51.56
N MET A 350 -120.81 -87.26 50.52
CA MET A 350 -120.17 -87.18 49.21
C MET A 350 -120.45 -85.86 48.46
N GLU A 351 -121.62 -85.26 48.66
CA GLU A 351 -121.98 -83.95 48.08
C GLU A 351 -121.23 -82.81 48.79
N GLU A 352 -121.10 -82.87 50.11
CA GLU A 352 -120.29 -81.94 50.89
C GLU A 352 -118.78 -82.08 50.60
N GLU A 353 -118.28 -83.30 50.45
CA GLU A 353 -116.89 -83.56 50.01
C GLU A 353 -116.68 -83.05 48.59
N ARG A 354 -117.61 -83.27 47.66
CA ARG A 354 -117.52 -82.71 46.29
C ARG A 354 -117.56 -81.19 46.24
N VAL A 355 -118.33 -80.53 47.10
CA VAL A 355 -118.34 -79.06 47.18
C VAL A 355 -117.01 -78.56 47.73
N LYS A 356 -116.48 -79.21 48.78
CA LYS A 356 -115.16 -78.89 49.34
C LYS A 356 -114.03 -79.15 48.33
N GLU A 357 -114.07 -80.26 47.59
CA GLU A 357 -113.12 -80.56 46.52
C GLU A 357 -113.18 -79.53 45.39
N ARG A 358 -114.38 -79.11 44.96
CA ARG A 358 -114.54 -78.05 43.95
C ARG A 358 -114.07 -76.68 44.41
N ASP A 359 -114.22 -76.38 45.70
CA ASP A 359 -113.75 -75.12 46.28
C ASP A 359 -112.22 -75.13 46.45
N LEU A 360 -111.65 -76.28 46.85
CA LEU A 360 -110.21 -76.50 46.87
C LEU A 360 -109.59 -76.48 45.46
N GLU A 361 -110.21 -77.14 44.48
CA GLU A 361 -109.80 -77.11 43.08
C GLU A 361 -109.87 -75.69 42.50
N ARG A 362 -110.88 -74.90 42.86
CA ARG A 362 -110.96 -73.48 42.48
C ARG A 362 -109.81 -72.67 43.05
N LEU A 363 -109.54 -72.79 44.36
CA LEU A 363 -108.42 -72.10 45.00
C LEU A 363 -107.06 -72.52 44.43
N VAL A 364 -106.86 -73.83 44.18
CA VAL A 364 -105.64 -74.35 43.54
C VAL A 364 -105.49 -73.83 42.11
N ASN A 365 -106.56 -73.81 41.33
CA ASN A 365 -106.52 -73.27 39.96
C ASN A 365 -106.23 -71.77 39.95
N GLU A 366 -106.81 -70.99 40.87
CA GLU A 366 -106.51 -69.56 41.01
C GLU A 366 -105.04 -69.30 41.42
N GLU A 367 -104.47 -70.13 42.30
CA GLU A 367 -103.05 -70.05 42.66
C GLU A 367 -102.13 -70.47 41.51
N VAL A 368 -102.49 -71.52 40.77
CA VAL A 368 -101.78 -71.96 39.56
C VAL A 368 -101.84 -70.88 38.47
N GLU A 369 -102.99 -70.24 38.27
CA GLU A 369 -103.15 -69.12 37.33
C GLU A 369 -102.30 -67.92 37.74
N LYS A 370 -102.29 -67.54 39.03
CA LYS A 370 -101.42 -66.46 39.54
C LYS A 370 -99.94 -66.79 39.35
N MET A 371 -99.53 -68.03 39.62
CA MET A 371 -98.15 -68.48 39.40
C MET A 371 -97.79 -68.53 37.90
N TRP A 372 -98.73 -68.91 37.05
CA TRP A 372 -98.56 -68.89 35.60
C TRP A 372 -98.44 -67.45 35.06
N GLN A 373 -99.28 -66.53 35.53
CA GLN A 373 -99.19 -65.11 35.18
C GLN A 373 -97.86 -64.49 35.62
N LYS A 374 -97.35 -64.83 36.82
CA LYS A 374 -96.01 -64.41 37.26
C LYS A 374 -94.90 -64.93 36.34
N ARG A 375 -94.95 -66.21 35.94
CA ARG A 375 -93.99 -66.78 34.97
C ARG A 375 -94.10 -66.12 33.60
N LEU A 376 -95.32 -65.88 33.11
CA LEU A 376 -95.56 -65.20 31.84
C LEU A 376 -95.02 -63.77 31.87
N HIS A 377 -95.23 -63.05 32.98
CA HIS A 377 -94.72 -61.71 33.17
C HIS A 377 -93.19 -61.67 33.24
N GLN A 378 -92.57 -62.60 33.98
CA GLN A 378 -91.11 -62.76 33.99
C GLN A 378 -90.55 -63.06 32.59
N TRP A 379 -91.20 -63.95 31.85
CA TRP A 379 -90.80 -64.27 30.49
C TRP A 379 -90.95 -63.08 29.52
N GLN A 380 -92.01 -62.28 29.69
CA GLN A 380 -92.18 -61.03 28.93
C GLN A 380 -91.09 -60.02 29.25
N LEU A 381 -90.74 -59.84 30.53
CA LEU A 381 -89.66 -58.95 30.96
C LEU A 381 -88.30 -59.41 30.43
N GLU A 382 -88.00 -60.71 30.51
CA GLU A 382 -86.78 -61.29 29.92
C GLU A 382 -86.74 -61.11 28.41
N ARG A 383 -87.86 -61.34 27.71
CA ARG A 383 -87.95 -61.13 26.26
C ARG A 383 -87.75 -59.66 25.89
N GLN A 384 -88.32 -58.74 26.64
CA GLN A 384 -88.13 -57.29 26.45
C GLN A 384 -86.69 -56.88 26.76
N ALA A 385 -86.08 -57.40 27.83
CA ALA A 385 -84.68 -57.13 28.17
C ALA A 385 -83.72 -57.67 27.09
N ARG A 386 -83.97 -58.88 26.57
CA ARG A 386 -83.20 -59.45 25.45
C ARG A 386 -83.38 -58.65 24.16
N LYS A 387 -84.60 -58.18 23.86
CA LYS A 387 -84.86 -57.29 22.71
C LYS A 387 -84.11 -55.97 22.84
N LYS A 388 -84.21 -55.29 23.99
CA LYS A 388 -83.49 -54.05 24.27
C LYS A 388 -81.97 -54.22 24.18
N LEU A 389 -81.41 -55.26 24.78
CA LEU A 389 -79.98 -55.55 24.70
C LEU A 389 -79.52 -55.79 23.25
N LEU A 390 -80.32 -56.47 22.44
CA LEU A 390 -80.01 -56.69 21.03
C LEU A 390 -80.09 -55.40 20.22
N GLU A 391 -81.08 -54.55 20.48
CA GLU A 391 -81.21 -53.20 19.88
C GLU A 391 -79.99 -52.34 20.25
N ASP A 392 -79.60 -52.32 21.53
CA ASP A 392 -78.43 -51.58 22.00
C ASP A 392 -77.13 -52.07 21.32
N VAL A 393 -76.95 -53.39 21.17
CA VAL A 393 -75.78 -53.96 20.47
C VAL A 393 -75.75 -53.55 18.99
N LEU A 394 -76.89 -53.54 18.31
CA LEU A 394 -76.97 -53.09 16.91
C LEU A 394 -76.71 -51.59 16.78
N VAL A 395 -77.27 -50.77 17.68
CA VAL A 395 -77.05 -49.32 17.72
C VAL A 395 -75.57 -49.01 17.96
N VAL A 396 -74.95 -49.67 18.94
CA VAL A 396 -73.51 -49.49 19.24
C VAL A 396 -72.65 -49.96 18.07
N ARG A 397 -72.97 -51.09 17.43
CA ARG A 397 -72.22 -51.55 16.24
C ARG A 397 -72.38 -50.58 15.06
N ALA A 398 -73.58 -50.04 14.84
CA ALA A 398 -73.83 -49.04 13.81
C ALA A 398 -73.08 -47.73 14.09
N GLN A 399 -73.02 -47.29 15.35
CA GLN A 399 -72.22 -46.14 15.78
C GLN A 399 -70.72 -46.39 15.55
N GLN A 400 -70.19 -47.55 15.95
CA GLN A 400 -68.79 -47.91 15.71
C GLN A 400 -68.42 -47.91 14.22
N ILE A 401 -69.30 -48.38 13.34
CA ILE A 401 -69.06 -48.35 11.89
C ILE A 401 -69.11 -46.91 11.38
N ARG A 402 -70.06 -46.08 11.84
CA ARG A 402 -70.12 -44.65 11.47
C ARG A 402 -68.87 -43.89 11.92
N ASP A 403 -68.42 -44.10 13.15
CA ASP A 403 -67.22 -43.45 13.68
C ASP A 403 -65.96 -43.87 12.91
N ARG A 404 -65.88 -45.16 12.52
CA ARG A 404 -64.77 -45.66 11.68
C ARG A 404 -64.81 -45.06 10.28
N LEU A 405 -65.99 -44.94 9.67
CA LEU A 405 -66.15 -44.28 8.36
C LEU A 405 -65.77 -42.80 8.43
N GLN A 406 -66.22 -42.08 9.46
CA GLN A 406 -65.84 -40.67 9.66
C GLN A 406 -64.35 -40.49 9.88
N ARG A 407 -63.70 -41.37 10.66
CA ARG A 407 -62.23 -41.33 10.84
C ARG A 407 -61.49 -41.62 9.53
N ASN A 408 -61.99 -42.55 8.72
CA ASN A 408 -61.40 -42.83 7.41
C ASN A 408 -61.58 -41.63 6.46
N GLU A 409 -62.77 -41.00 6.45
CA GLU A 409 -63.05 -39.79 5.66
C GLU A 409 -62.15 -38.60 6.07
N VAL A 410 -61.91 -38.40 7.37
CA VAL A 410 -60.96 -37.37 7.85
C VAL A 410 -59.55 -37.67 7.35
N ARG A 411 -59.08 -38.92 7.46
CA ARG A 411 -57.75 -39.32 6.95
C ARG A 411 -57.62 -39.15 5.45
N GLN A 412 -58.66 -39.48 4.68
CA GLN A 412 -58.68 -39.26 3.22
C GLN A 412 -58.56 -37.76 2.90
N ARG A 413 -59.30 -36.91 3.62
CA ARG A 413 -59.23 -35.44 3.44
C ARG A 413 -57.87 -34.86 3.82
N GLU A 414 -57.24 -35.38 4.88
CA GLU A 414 -55.88 -34.99 5.27
C GLU A 414 -54.87 -35.36 4.18
N ALA A 415 -54.92 -36.60 3.67
CA ALA A 415 -54.08 -37.04 2.55
C ALA A 415 -54.32 -36.23 1.26
N GLU A 416 -55.56 -35.82 0.98
CA GLU A 416 -55.87 -34.93 -0.15
C GLU A 416 -55.28 -33.54 0.01
N LYS A 417 -55.32 -32.96 1.21
CA LYS A 417 -54.70 -31.65 1.51
C LYS A 417 -53.19 -31.70 1.35
N GLU A 418 -52.55 -32.73 1.92
CA GLU A 418 -51.10 -32.94 1.77
C GLU A 418 -50.70 -33.09 0.30
N ARG A 419 -51.53 -33.78 -0.51
CA ARG A 419 -51.31 -33.89 -1.96
C ARG A 419 -51.40 -32.54 -2.66
N ILE A 420 -52.36 -31.69 -2.30
CA ILE A 420 -52.50 -30.34 -2.87
C ILE A 420 -51.31 -29.46 -2.48
N GLU A 421 -50.90 -29.49 -1.21
CA GLU A 421 -49.72 -28.76 -0.73
C GLU A 421 -48.42 -29.21 -1.42
N LEU A 422 -48.29 -30.52 -1.69
CA LEU A 422 -47.17 -31.06 -2.46
C LEU A 422 -47.18 -30.55 -3.92
N ILE A 423 -48.33 -30.49 -4.57
CA ILE A 423 -48.44 -29.96 -5.94
C ILE A 423 -48.09 -28.46 -5.96
N ASP A 424 -48.65 -27.69 -5.04
CA ASP A 424 -48.37 -26.26 -4.87
C ASP A 424 -46.87 -25.99 -4.68
N THR A 425 -46.19 -26.80 -3.87
CA THR A 425 -44.74 -26.64 -3.64
C THR A 425 -43.92 -26.99 -4.87
N ILE A 426 -44.31 -28.03 -5.63
CA ILE A 426 -43.69 -28.36 -6.92
C ILE A 426 -43.85 -27.20 -7.92
N GLU A 427 -45.05 -26.62 -8.03
CA GLU A 427 -45.31 -25.51 -8.94
C GLU A 427 -44.52 -24.24 -8.55
N ARG A 428 -44.45 -23.92 -7.24
CA ARG A 428 -43.62 -22.81 -6.74
C ARG A 428 -42.14 -23.01 -7.06
N ASN A 429 -41.62 -24.22 -6.84
CA ASN A 429 -40.23 -24.55 -7.15
C ASN A 429 -39.94 -24.42 -8.65
N ARG A 430 -40.83 -24.94 -9.50
CA ARG A 430 -40.73 -24.81 -10.95
C ARG A 430 -40.72 -23.34 -11.39
N ALA A 431 -41.60 -22.52 -10.84
CA ALA A 431 -41.63 -21.08 -11.14
C ALA A 431 -40.33 -20.37 -10.71
N LEU A 432 -39.75 -20.75 -9.56
CA LEU A 432 -38.46 -20.23 -9.10
C LEU A 432 -37.31 -20.64 -10.02
N GLU A 433 -37.28 -21.90 -10.46
CA GLU A 433 -36.29 -22.40 -11.42
C GLU A 433 -36.38 -21.65 -12.76
N GLU A 434 -37.59 -21.46 -13.29
CA GLU A 434 -37.82 -20.69 -14.53
C GLU A 434 -37.36 -19.22 -14.38
N GLN A 435 -37.64 -18.58 -13.23
CA GLN A 435 -37.15 -17.23 -12.95
C GLN A 435 -35.62 -17.15 -12.86
N GLN A 436 -34.98 -18.14 -12.24
CA GLN A 436 -33.53 -18.21 -12.15
C GLN A 436 -32.91 -18.42 -13.54
N ALA A 437 -33.48 -19.32 -14.34
CA ALA A 437 -33.06 -19.55 -15.72
C ALA A 437 -33.18 -18.28 -16.56
N TYR A 438 -34.30 -17.54 -16.43
CA TYR A 438 -34.49 -16.27 -17.11
C TYR A 438 -33.46 -15.21 -16.69
N LYS A 439 -33.19 -15.06 -15.38
CA LYS A 439 -32.14 -14.14 -14.88
C LYS A 439 -30.76 -14.48 -15.42
N MET A 440 -30.43 -15.77 -15.52
CA MET A 440 -29.15 -16.22 -16.09
C MET A 440 -29.09 -15.94 -17.59
N TRP A 441 -30.17 -16.20 -18.32
CA TRP A 441 -30.27 -15.86 -19.74
C TRP A 441 -30.12 -14.37 -19.97
N GLU A 442 -30.80 -13.53 -19.18
CA GLU A 442 -30.73 -12.08 -19.27
C GLU A 442 -29.30 -11.58 -19.02
N LYS A 443 -28.64 -12.06 -17.97
CA LYS A 443 -27.22 -11.74 -17.68
C LYS A 443 -26.29 -12.14 -18.84
N ASN A 444 -26.49 -13.32 -19.41
CA ASN A 444 -25.68 -13.78 -20.54
C ASN A 444 -25.95 -12.93 -21.79
N ALA A 445 -27.20 -12.54 -22.03
CA ALA A 445 -27.57 -11.68 -23.15
C ALA A 445 -27.01 -10.25 -22.99
N THR A 446 -27.04 -9.68 -21.77
CA THR A 446 -26.40 -8.38 -21.51
C THR A 446 -24.90 -8.45 -21.70
N TYR A 447 -24.26 -9.50 -21.16
CA TYR A 447 -22.83 -9.71 -21.31
C TYR A 447 -22.40 -9.86 -22.77
N GLN A 448 -23.19 -10.60 -23.57
CA GLN A 448 -22.97 -10.71 -25.00
C GLN A 448 -23.06 -9.34 -25.70
N ARG A 449 -24.07 -8.53 -25.40
CA ARG A 449 -24.21 -7.18 -25.97
C ARG A 449 -23.04 -6.28 -25.58
N ASP A 450 -22.55 -6.38 -24.34
CA ASP A 450 -21.38 -5.61 -23.89
C ASP A 450 -20.12 -5.99 -24.66
N LEU A 451 -19.91 -7.29 -24.90
CA LEU A 451 -18.80 -7.78 -25.73
C LEU A 451 -18.92 -7.32 -27.19
N GLU A 452 -20.11 -7.42 -27.77
CA GLU A 452 -20.38 -6.91 -29.12
C GLU A 452 -20.08 -5.39 -29.20
N GLY A 453 -20.51 -4.62 -28.19
CA GLY A 453 -20.19 -3.19 -28.08
C GLY A 453 -18.68 -2.91 -27.96
N GLN A 454 -17.93 -3.72 -27.21
CA GLN A 454 -16.47 -3.61 -27.11
C GLN A 454 -15.79 -3.93 -28.45
N ILE A 455 -16.27 -4.95 -29.17
CA ILE A 455 -15.76 -5.31 -30.49
C ILE A 455 -16.01 -4.17 -31.49
N GLU A 456 -17.21 -3.60 -31.50
CA GLU A 456 -17.53 -2.45 -32.36
C GLU A 456 -16.70 -1.22 -32.02
N TYR A 457 -16.50 -0.93 -30.73
CA TYR A 457 -15.64 0.18 -30.28
C TYR A 457 -14.20 0.01 -30.77
N ASN A 458 -13.62 -1.17 -30.56
CA ASN A 458 -12.26 -1.48 -31.02
C ASN A 458 -12.15 -1.44 -32.55
N ARG A 459 -13.18 -1.88 -33.27
CA ARG A 459 -13.22 -1.80 -34.73
C ARG A 459 -13.21 -0.34 -35.20
N LYS A 460 -14.05 0.52 -34.61
CA LYS A 460 -14.05 1.96 -34.90
C LYS A 460 -12.71 2.62 -34.58
N LEU A 461 -12.07 2.23 -33.48
CA LEU A 461 -10.75 2.74 -33.10
C LEU A 461 -9.69 2.39 -34.16
N ARG A 462 -9.64 1.13 -34.62
CA ARG A 462 -8.74 0.70 -35.69
C ARG A 462 -9.06 1.36 -37.04
N GLU A 463 -10.32 1.64 -37.32
CA GLU A 463 -10.72 2.40 -38.53
C GLU A 463 -10.24 3.85 -38.45
N LEU A 464 -10.34 4.49 -37.29
CA LEU A 464 -9.80 5.84 -37.06
C LEU A 464 -8.27 5.88 -37.12
N GLU A 465 -7.58 4.89 -36.54
CA GLU A 465 -6.11 4.76 -36.63
C GLU A 465 -5.67 4.64 -38.08
N ARG A 466 -6.29 3.75 -38.86
CA ARG A 466 -6.01 3.63 -40.30
C ARG A 466 -6.26 4.92 -41.06
N HIS A 467 -7.35 5.63 -40.77
CA HIS A 467 -7.62 6.92 -41.42
C HIS A 467 -6.56 7.97 -41.07
N ARG A 468 -6.05 7.99 -39.83
CA ARG A 468 -4.94 8.86 -39.43
C ARG A 468 -3.64 8.49 -40.13
N GLU A 469 -3.32 7.20 -40.21
CA GLU A 469 -2.15 6.71 -40.95
C GLU A 469 -2.22 7.09 -42.44
N GLU A 470 -3.41 6.99 -43.05
CA GLU A 470 -3.66 7.42 -44.43
C GLU A 470 -3.48 8.94 -44.61
N GLU A 471 -3.98 9.75 -43.67
CA GLU A 471 -3.78 11.20 -43.68
C GLU A 471 -2.31 11.60 -43.51
N GLU A 472 -1.60 10.97 -42.57
CA GLU A 472 -0.16 11.17 -42.36
C GLU A 472 0.66 10.76 -43.59
N PHE A 473 0.29 9.65 -44.24
CA PHE A 473 0.91 9.19 -45.48
C PHE A 473 0.68 10.19 -46.63
N LEU A 474 -0.54 10.71 -46.78
CA LEU A 474 -0.86 11.72 -47.79
C LEU A 474 -0.10 13.03 -47.55
N LEU A 475 0.01 13.47 -46.29
CA LEU A 475 0.81 14.63 -45.90
C LEU A 475 2.31 14.40 -46.18
N GLY A 476 2.83 13.21 -45.87
CA GLY A 476 4.20 12.81 -46.19
C GLY A 476 4.48 12.84 -47.70
N MET A 477 3.57 12.30 -48.51
CA MET A 477 3.63 12.35 -49.97
C MET A 477 3.59 13.78 -50.52
N GLN A 478 2.79 14.67 -49.93
CA GLN A 478 2.75 16.08 -50.31
C GLN A 478 4.06 16.79 -49.97
N ALA A 479 4.60 16.58 -48.76
CA ALA A 479 5.88 17.14 -48.34
C ALA A 479 7.04 16.62 -49.21
N GLU A 480 7.03 15.34 -49.59
CA GLU A 480 8.04 14.77 -50.50
C GLU A 480 7.93 15.38 -51.91
N LYS A 481 6.71 15.57 -52.43
CA LYS A 481 6.51 16.29 -53.71
C LYS A 481 7.00 17.73 -53.65
N GLU A 482 6.73 18.45 -52.56
CA GLU A 482 7.23 19.81 -52.35
C GLU A 482 8.77 19.85 -52.25
N TYR A 483 9.37 18.86 -51.57
CA TYR A 483 10.82 18.71 -51.50
C TYR A 483 11.42 18.43 -52.88
N GLN A 484 10.83 17.52 -53.66
CA GLN A 484 11.27 17.22 -55.03
C GLN A 484 11.09 18.42 -55.96
N LEU A 485 10.02 19.20 -55.81
CA LEU A 485 9.83 20.45 -56.54
C LEU A 485 10.91 21.48 -56.18
N ARG A 486 11.20 21.68 -54.89
CA ARG A 486 12.32 22.54 -54.46
C ARG A 486 13.67 22.04 -54.97
N LEU A 487 13.89 20.73 -54.99
CA LEU A 487 15.12 20.14 -55.52
C LEU A 487 15.24 20.42 -57.03
N LYS A 488 14.14 20.27 -57.78
CA LYS A 488 14.09 20.63 -59.21
C LYS A 488 14.30 22.12 -59.41
N ASP A 489 13.65 22.98 -58.65
CA ASP A 489 13.85 24.44 -58.72
C ASP A 489 15.31 24.84 -58.42
N CYS A 490 15.97 24.18 -57.45
CA CYS A 490 17.39 24.40 -57.16
C CYS A 490 18.33 23.84 -58.24
N LEU A 491 17.92 22.79 -58.96
CA LEU A 491 18.68 22.23 -60.08
C LEU A 491 18.49 23.07 -61.36
N ASP A 492 17.28 23.55 -61.62
CA ASP A 492 16.90 24.37 -62.76
C ASP A 492 17.42 25.82 -62.60
N ASN A 493 17.35 26.36 -61.38
CA ASN A 493 18.00 27.62 -60.99
C ASN A 493 19.30 27.36 -60.23
N SER A 494 20.24 26.66 -60.87
CA SER A 494 21.60 26.49 -60.33
C SER A 494 22.40 27.79 -60.49
N GLU A 495 21.98 28.85 -59.82
CA GLU A 495 22.81 30.04 -59.65
C GLU A 495 23.98 29.70 -58.72
N TYR A 496 25.08 29.24 -59.32
CA TYR A 496 26.36 29.10 -58.64
C TYR A 496 26.89 30.48 -58.25
N ASP A 497 26.45 30.99 -57.10
CA ASP A 497 26.89 32.28 -56.52
C ASP A 497 28.40 32.30 -56.18
N LYS A 498 29.10 31.17 -56.37
CA LYS A 498 30.56 31.05 -56.23
C LYS A 498 31.17 30.37 -57.44
N LEU A 499 31.14 31.02 -58.61
CA LEU A 499 32.00 30.65 -59.73
C LEU A 499 33.47 30.75 -59.31
N HIS A 500 34.18 29.61 -59.38
CA HIS A 500 35.60 29.51 -59.08
C HIS A 500 36.41 30.55 -59.91
N PRO A 501 37.39 31.27 -59.32
CA PRO A 501 38.08 32.39 -59.98
C PRO A 501 38.66 32.07 -61.37
N MET A 502 39.12 30.82 -61.56
CA MET A 502 39.63 30.33 -62.85
C MET A 502 38.56 30.27 -63.97
N ARG A 503 37.29 29.96 -63.65
CA ARG A 503 36.20 29.94 -64.64
C ARG A 503 35.73 31.35 -65.00
N ARG A 504 35.76 32.29 -64.04
CA ARG A 504 35.56 33.74 -64.30
C ARG A 504 36.59 34.29 -65.29
N ALA A 505 37.86 33.92 -65.14
CA ALA A 505 38.92 34.34 -66.04
C ALA A 505 38.77 33.76 -67.47
N ALA A 506 38.19 32.56 -67.61
CA ALA A 506 37.92 31.94 -68.91
C ALA A 506 36.74 32.58 -69.66
N GLN A 507 35.64 32.92 -68.95
CA GLN A 507 34.50 33.60 -69.57
C GLN A 507 34.83 35.03 -70.03
N ASN A 508 35.64 35.77 -69.27
CA ASN A 508 36.08 37.12 -69.67
C ASN A 508 37.03 37.11 -70.89
N ARG A 509 37.70 35.99 -71.18
CA ARG A 509 38.49 35.82 -72.42
C ARG A 509 37.62 35.53 -73.65
N ALA A 510 36.42 35.00 -73.47
CA ALA A 510 35.50 34.68 -74.56
C ALA A 510 34.64 35.87 -75.01
N GLN A 511 34.64 36.99 -74.26
CA GLN A 511 33.87 38.21 -74.59
C GLN A 511 34.70 39.31 -75.30
N VAL A 512 35.96 39.03 -75.65
CA VAL A 512 36.86 39.99 -76.34
C VAL A 512 37.27 39.49 -77.75
N GLN A 513 36.45 38.63 -78.35
CA GLN A 513 36.42 38.37 -79.79
C GLN A 513 35.04 38.70 -80.31
#